data_AF-A0A373Q9D7-F1
#
_entry.id   AF-A0A373Q9D7-F1
#
_cell.length_a   1.000
_cell.length_b   1.000
_cell.length_c   1.000
_cell.angle_alpha   90.00
_cell.angle_beta   90.00
_cell.angle_gamma   90.00
#
_symmetry.space_group_name_H-M   'P 1'
#
loop_
_entity.id
_entity.type
_entity.pdbx_description
1 polymer ?
#
loop_
_entity_poly.entity_id
_entity_poly.type
_entity_poly.pdbx_seq_one_letter_code
_entity_poly.pdbx_strand_id
1 'polypeptide(L)'
;MLLSEIAEKIIEKDPEDFLRYAVEVGNREKSYEDSLINPLIDHYLYNELNLCSCGSPDTTLEVIRRYLHIRKEWKDLSYDEVQERYKTELHIDTEDYEQYGVFQFMAYEIDSLGFTDHGSSIGYCWLTERGEMFLTVLDAWSQHNKEN
;
A
#
# COMPACT_ATOMS: atom_id res chain seq x y z
N MET A 1 13.41 0.09 1.25
CA MET A 1 13.54 -1.01 2.24
C MET A 1 13.52 -2.30 1.46
N LEU A 2 14.27 -3.32 1.88
CA LEU A 2 14.16 -4.65 1.26
C LEU A 2 12.89 -5.36 1.76
N LEU A 3 12.36 -6.30 0.99
CA LEU A 3 11.19 -7.10 1.39
C LEU A 3 11.52 -7.95 2.62
N SER A 4 12.74 -8.49 2.69
CA SER A 4 13.23 -9.21 3.87
C SER A 4 13.25 -8.35 5.13
N GLU A 5 13.70 -7.10 5.05
CA GLU A 5 13.69 -6.15 6.18
C GLU A 5 12.27 -5.82 6.63
N ILE A 6 11.34 -5.68 5.68
CA ILE A 6 9.91 -5.48 5.96
C ILE A 6 9.35 -6.70 6.70
N ALA A 7 9.60 -7.90 6.17
CA ALA A 7 9.10 -9.13 6.74
C ALA A 7 9.64 -9.38 8.15
N GLU A 8 10.94 -9.12 8.38
CA GLU A 8 11.56 -9.18 9.70
C GLU A 8 10.92 -8.21 10.69
N LYS A 9 10.69 -6.96 10.30
CA LYS A 9 9.99 -5.96 11.13
C LYS A 9 8.57 -6.40 11.51
N ILE A 10 7.84 -7.02 10.59
CA ILE A 10 6.48 -7.52 10.83
C ILE A 10 6.52 -8.63 11.89
N ILE A 11 7.38 -9.64 11.72
CA ILE A 11 7.42 -10.78 12.65
C ILE A 11 8.07 -10.43 14.01
N GLU A 12 8.92 -9.40 14.07
CA GLU A 12 9.44 -8.89 15.34
C GLU A 12 8.32 -8.22 16.16
N LYS A 13 7.42 -7.52 15.47
CA LYS A 13 6.26 -6.85 16.10
C LYS A 13 5.15 -7.85 16.46
N ASP A 14 4.88 -8.83 15.59
CA ASP A 14 3.92 -9.91 15.82
C ASP A 14 4.54 -11.28 15.50
N PRO A 15 5.13 -11.95 16.51
CA PRO A 15 5.73 -13.27 16.35
C PRO A 15 4.74 -14.38 16.00
N GLU A 16 3.43 -14.15 16.13
CA GLU A 16 2.40 -15.14 15.79
C GLU A 16 1.82 -14.96 14.39
N ASP A 17 2.30 -13.98 13.63
CA ASP A 17 1.93 -13.80 12.23
C ASP A 17 2.37 -15.02 11.38
N PHE A 18 1.56 -15.41 10.40
CA PHE A 18 1.87 -16.55 9.53
C PHE A 18 3.09 -16.28 8.63
N LEU A 19 3.42 -15.01 8.38
CA LEU A 19 4.59 -14.60 7.62
C LEU A 19 5.89 -15.20 8.19
N ARG A 20 5.93 -15.52 9.50
CA ARG A 20 7.08 -16.16 10.14
C ARG A 20 7.52 -17.47 9.49
N TYR A 21 6.62 -18.19 8.81
CA TYR A 21 6.95 -19.43 8.12
C TYR A 21 7.67 -19.21 6.78
N ALA A 22 7.65 -17.99 6.26
CA ALA A 22 8.35 -17.61 5.02
C ALA A 22 9.66 -16.86 5.28
N VAL A 23 9.94 -16.42 6.52
CA VAL A 23 11.07 -15.54 6.82
C VAL A 23 12.31 -16.31 7.28
N GLU A 24 13.40 -16.12 6.55
CA GLU A 24 14.77 -16.45 6.93
C GLU A 24 15.52 -15.17 7.36
N VAL A 25 15.66 -14.97 8.67
CA VAL A 25 16.28 -13.75 9.22
C VAL A 25 17.72 -13.58 8.74
N GLY A 26 18.03 -12.39 8.23
CA GLY A 26 19.34 -12.01 7.71
C GLY A 26 19.61 -12.42 6.26
N ASN A 27 18.71 -13.18 5.62
CA ASN A 27 18.84 -13.52 4.20
C ASN A 27 18.44 -12.30 3.33
N ARG A 28 19.26 -11.97 2.34
CA ARG A 28 19.10 -10.82 1.43
C ARG A 28 19.33 -11.21 -0.04
N GLU A 29 19.35 -12.51 -0.34
CA GLU A 29 19.52 -12.99 -1.71
C GLU A 29 18.34 -12.57 -2.58
N LYS A 30 18.59 -12.21 -3.85
CA LYS A 30 17.52 -11.76 -4.76
C LYS A 30 16.39 -12.78 -4.89
N SER A 31 16.73 -14.06 -5.04
CA SER A 31 15.73 -15.14 -5.12
C SER A 31 14.89 -15.26 -3.85
N TYR A 32 15.46 -14.91 -2.69
CA TYR A 32 14.73 -14.87 -1.43
C TYR A 32 13.82 -13.64 -1.36
N GLU A 33 14.29 -12.45 -1.75
CA GLU A 33 13.45 -11.26 -1.88
C GLU A 33 12.23 -11.54 -2.77
N ASP A 34 12.43 -12.11 -3.95
CA ASP A 34 11.36 -12.47 -4.88
C ASP A 34 10.37 -13.47 -4.25
N SER A 35 10.86 -14.40 -3.42
CA SER A 35 10.02 -15.39 -2.74
C SER A 35 9.09 -14.80 -1.67
N LEU A 36 9.42 -13.61 -1.13
CA LEU A 36 8.65 -12.93 -0.09
C LEU A 36 7.47 -12.13 -0.64
N ILE A 37 7.41 -11.87 -1.94
CA ILE A 37 6.37 -11.03 -2.56
C ILE A 37 4.96 -11.53 -2.20
N ASN A 38 4.65 -12.80 -2.47
CA ASN A 38 3.32 -13.35 -2.22
C ASN A 38 2.99 -13.45 -0.72
N PRO A 39 3.87 -13.98 0.16
CA PRO A 39 3.63 -13.98 1.60
C PRO A 39 3.36 -12.59 2.19
N LEU A 40 4.08 -11.56 1.73
CA LEU A 40 3.85 -10.19 2.18
C LEU A 40 2.53 -9.63 1.66
N ILE A 41 2.17 -9.90 0.40
CA ILE A 41 0.87 -9.50 -0.14
C ILE A 41 -0.27 -10.17 0.63
N ASP A 42 -0.16 -11.46 0.93
CA ASP A 42 -1.13 -12.18 1.75
C ASP A 42 -1.25 -11.54 3.14
N HIS A 43 -0.13 -11.19 3.78
CA HIS A 43 -0.14 -10.53 5.09
C HIS A 43 -0.93 -9.21 5.03
N TYR A 44 -0.61 -8.33 4.08
CA TYR A 44 -1.31 -7.06 3.94
C TYR A 44 -2.79 -7.24 3.56
N LEU A 45 -3.11 -8.18 2.68
CA LEU A 45 -4.48 -8.40 2.24
C LEU A 45 -5.37 -8.95 3.36
N TYR A 46 -4.92 -9.99 4.06
CA TYR A 46 -5.74 -10.71 5.03
C TYR A 46 -5.67 -10.11 6.44
N ASN A 47 -4.48 -9.72 6.92
CA ASN A 47 -4.31 -9.29 8.31
C ASN A 47 -4.45 -7.78 8.48
N GLU A 48 -3.93 -7.01 7.53
CA GLU A 48 -3.90 -5.55 7.65
C GLU A 48 -5.14 -4.89 7.03
N LEU A 49 -5.48 -5.24 5.78
CA LEU A 49 -6.64 -4.70 5.07
C LEU A 49 -7.95 -5.43 5.42
N ASN A 50 -7.90 -6.60 6.06
CA ASN A 50 -9.06 -7.44 6.38
C ASN A 50 -9.91 -7.82 5.15
N LEU A 51 -9.28 -8.04 4.00
CA LEU A 51 -9.95 -8.43 2.76
C LEU A 51 -9.82 -9.93 2.53
N CYS A 52 -10.93 -10.61 2.23
CA CYS A 52 -10.97 -12.07 2.05
C CYS A 52 -10.69 -12.54 0.61
N SER A 53 -9.91 -11.75 -0.15
CA SER A 53 -9.52 -11.97 -1.57
C SER A 53 -10.64 -12.21 -2.59
N CYS A 54 -11.92 -12.03 -2.22
CA CYS A 54 -13.04 -12.16 -3.14
C CYS A 54 -13.16 -10.96 -4.10
N GLY A 55 -13.77 -11.15 -5.27
CA GLY A 55 -13.93 -10.09 -6.26
C GLY A 55 -12.65 -9.86 -7.07
N SER A 56 -12.16 -8.62 -7.09
CA SER A 56 -10.98 -8.20 -7.86
C SER A 56 -9.87 -7.64 -6.94
N PRO A 57 -9.20 -8.49 -6.13
CA PRO A 57 -8.18 -8.04 -5.18
C PRO A 57 -7.03 -7.30 -5.87
N ASP A 58 -6.55 -7.78 -7.02
CA ASP A 58 -5.46 -7.15 -7.76
C ASP A 58 -5.80 -5.72 -8.20
N THR A 59 -7.04 -5.48 -8.64
CA THR A 59 -7.51 -4.13 -8.97
C THR A 59 -7.53 -3.24 -7.74
N THR A 60 -7.94 -3.79 -6.59
CA THR A 60 -7.97 -3.05 -5.32
C THR A 60 -6.56 -2.68 -4.87
N LEU A 61 -5.62 -3.63 -4.91
CA LEU A 61 -4.22 -3.41 -4.55
C LEU A 61 -3.56 -2.39 -5.48
N GLU A 62 -3.84 -2.43 -6.79
CA GLU A 62 -3.29 -1.44 -7.74
C GLU A 62 -3.84 -0.02 -7.48
N VAL A 63 -5.12 0.11 -7.12
CA VAL A 63 -5.69 1.41 -6.74
C VAL A 63 -5.02 1.95 -5.47
N ILE A 64 -4.86 1.10 -4.44
CA ILE A 64 -4.15 1.48 -3.21
C ILE A 64 -2.71 1.88 -3.53
N ARG A 65 -1.99 1.10 -4.34
CA ARG A 65 -0.60 1.37 -4.75
C ARG A 65 -0.47 2.75 -5.38
N ARG A 66 -1.33 3.08 -6.34
CA ARG A 66 -1.35 4.40 -7.00
C ARG A 66 -1.69 5.52 -6.03
N TYR A 67 -2.67 5.32 -5.15
CA TYR A 67 -3.01 6.30 -4.12
C TYR A 67 -1.81 6.59 -3.20
N LEU A 68 -1.13 5.55 -2.70
CA LEU A 68 0.03 5.69 -1.84
C LEU A 68 1.22 6.38 -2.55
N HIS A 69 1.44 6.11 -3.85
CA HIS A 69 2.41 6.87 -4.66
C HIS A 69 2.09 8.37 -4.70
N ILE A 70 0.84 8.73 -4.96
CA ILE A 70 0.42 10.14 -4.95
C ILE A 70 0.64 10.75 -3.56
N ARG A 71 0.34 10.00 -2.48
CA ARG A 71 0.58 10.47 -1.11
C ARG A 71 2.03 10.49 -0.68
N LYS A 72 2.93 9.79 -1.37
CA LYS A 72 4.37 9.88 -1.14
C LYS A 72 4.94 11.20 -1.63
N GLU A 73 4.51 11.61 -2.81
CA GLU A 73 5.02 12.79 -3.53
C GLU A 73 4.30 14.10 -3.16
N TRP A 74 3.27 14.03 -2.29
CA TRP A 74 2.36 15.15 -2.03
C TRP A 74 3.02 16.48 -1.63
N LYS A 75 4.20 16.46 -0.98
CA LYS A 75 4.89 17.70 -0.56
C LYS A 75 5.48 18.47 -1.73
N ASP A 76 5.76 17.76 -2.83
CA ASP A 76 6.34 18.31 -4.03
C ASP A 76 5.27 18.68 -5.07
N LEU A 77 3.99 18.46 -4.74
CA LEU A 77 2.84 18.71 -5.60
C LEU A 77 1.97 19.83 -5.02
N SER A 78 1.45 20.68 -5.90
CA SER A 78 0.33 21.55 -5.59
C SER A 78 -0.96 20.74 -5.40
N TYR A 79 -1.96 21.36 -4.77
CA TYR A 79 -3.28 20.74 -4.60
C TYR A 79 -3.89 20.34 -5.96
N ASP A 80 -3.81 21.21 -6.97
CA ASP A 80 -4.36 20.96 -8.30
C ASP A 80 -3.65 19.79 -9.00
N GLU A 81 -2.33 19.67 -8.84
CA GLU A 81 -1.58 18.50 -9.35
C GLU A 81 -2.00 17.20 -8.67
N VAL A 82 -2.27 17.22 -7.36
CA VAL A 82 -2.81 16.06 -6.65
C VAL A 82 -4.19 15.67 -7.19
N GLN A 83 -5.08 16.64 -7.42
CA GLN A 83 -6.41 16.37 -8.00
C GLN A 83 -6.30 15.79 -9.41
N GLU A 84 -5.42 16.35 -10.25
CA GLU A 84 -5.21 15.87 -11.62
C GLU A 84 -4.64 14.43 -11.63
N ARG A 85 -3.78 14.08 -10.68
CA ARG A 85 -3.30 12.71 -10.52
C ARG A 85 -4.40 11.74 -10.08
N TYR A 86 -5.31 12.15 -9.20
CA TYR A 86 -6.50 11.34 -8.89
C TYR A 86 -7.34 11.08 -10.15
N LYS A 87 -7.52 12.11 -10.99
CA LYS A 87 -8.27 11.98 -12.24
C LYS A 87 -7.58 11.07 -13.26
N THR A 88 -6.27 11.21 -13.42
CA THR A 88 -5.52 10.52 -14.48
C THR A 88 -5.02 9.13 -14.08
N GLU A 89 -4.61 8.93 -12.84
CA GLU A 89 -4.04 7.67 -12.36
C GLU A 89 -5.07 6.77 -11.65
N LEU A 90 -6.05 7.37 -10.96
CA LEU A 90 -7.12 6.62 -10.26
C LEU A 90 -8.44 6.62 -11.02
N HIS A 91 -8.59 7.45 -12.06
CA HIS A 91 -9.85 7.67 -12.76
C HIS A 91 -10.97 8.19 -11.85
N ILE A 92 -10.61 9.05 -10.90
CA ILE A 92 -11.52 9.66 -9.93
C ILE A 92 -11.62 11.15 -10.23
N ASP A 93 -12.81 11.59 -10.66
CA ASP A 93 -13.09 13.01 -10.78
C ASP A 93 -13.51 13.58 -9.42
N THR A 94 -12.68 14.43 -8.82
CA THR A 94 -12.97 15.00 -7.50
C THR A 94 -14.00 16.13 -7.54
N GLU A 95 -14.37 16.61 -8.74
CA GLU A 95 -15.50 17.51 -8.95
C GLU A 95 -16.85 16.76 -8.99
N ASP A 96 -16.83 15.44 -9.18
CA ASP A 96 -17.98 14.57 -9.03
C ASP A 96 -18.14 14.19 -7.55
N TYR A 97 -19.19 14.71 -6.90
CA TYR A 97 -19.42 14.52 -5.47
C TYR A 97 -19.58 13.06 -5.04
N GLU A 98 -20.11 12.19 -5.90
CA GLU A 98 -20.31 10.78 -5.57
C GLU A 98 -18.98 10.02 -5.64
N GLN A 99 -18.21 10.26 -6.70
CA GLN A 99 -16.86 9.69 -6.83
C GLN A 99 -15.93 10.20 -5.73
N TYR A 100 -15.97 11.49 -5.44
CA TYR A 100 -15.18 12.08 -4.37
C TYR A 100 -15.57 11.51 -2.99
N GLY A 101 -16.86 11.28 -2.75
CA GLY A 101 -17.32 10.66 -1.50
C GLY A 101 -16.77 9.24 -1.30
N VAL A 102 -16.80 8.41 -2.35
CA VAL A 102 -16.22 7.05 -2.31
C VAL A 102 -14.70 7.10 -2.13
N PHE A 103 -14.03 7.99 -2.87
CA PHE A 103 -12.59 8.18 -2.75
C PHE A 103 -12.18 8.64 -1.34
N GLN A 104 -12.91 9.60 -0.78
CA GLN A 104 -12.66 10.11 0.55
C GLN A 104 -12.85 9.03 1.61
N PHE A 105 -13.88 8.18 1.48
CA PHE A 105 -14.06 7.02 2.34
C PHE A 105 -12.85 6.08 2.30
N MET A 106 -12.39 5.69 1.09
CA MET A 106 -11.19 4.87 0.93
C MET A 106 -9.95 5.52 1.59
N ALA A 107 -9.75 6.82 1.40
CA ALA A 107 -8.63 7.54 2.01
C ALA A 107 -8.69 7.48 3.54
N TYR A 108 -9.87 7.66 4.14
CA TYR A 108 -10.04 7.52 5.59
C TYR A 108 -9.83 6.10 6.11
N GLU A 109 -10.25 5.08 5.36
CA GLU A 109 -10.00 3.68 5.75
C GLU A 109 -8.49 3.39 5.74
N ILE A 110 -7.76 3.79 4.69
CA ILE A 110 -6.30 3.64 4.59
C ILE A 110 -5.57 4.39 5.72
N ASP A 111 -6.04 5.59 6.06
CA ASP A 111 -5.52 6.38 7.18
C ASP A 111 -5.79 5.71 8.54
N SER A 112 -7.00 5.18 8.75
CA SER A 112 -7.38 4.49 9.99
C SER A 112 -6.57 3.23 10.27
N LEU A 113 -6.12 2.55 9.20
CA LEU A 113 -5.21 1.40 9.27
C LEU A 113 -3.76 1.83 9.59
N GLY A 114 -3.48 3.13 9.53
CA GLY A 114 -2.20 3.74 9.87
C GLY A 114 -1.17 3.72 8.75
N PHE A 115 -1.61 3.59 7.49
CA PHE A 115 -0.73 3.68 6.32
C PHE A 115 -0.46 5.13 5.90
N THR A 116 -1.43 6.02 6.14
CA THR A 116 -1.22 7.47 6.05
C THR A 116 -1.46 8.13 7.40
N ASP A 117 -0.95 9.35 7.54
CA ASP A 117 -1.29 10.26 8.61
C ASP A 117 -1.76 11.58 8.00
N HIS A 118 -3.00 11.98 8.29
CA HIS A 118 -3.62 13.17 7.77
C HIS A 118 -3.35 14.44 8.57
N GLY A 119 -2.78 14.34 9.77
CA GLY A 119 -2.63 15.46 10.69
C GLY A 119 -3.97 16.18 10.93
N SER A 120 -4.20 17.30 10.25
CA SER A 120 -5.43 18.08 10.33
C SER A 120 -6.32 18.02 9.08
N SER A 121 -5.91 17.31 8.02
CA SER A 121 -6.67 17.23 6.77
C SER A 121 -6.32 16.01 5.93
N ILE A 122 -7.34 15.21 5.60
CA ILE A 122 -7.19 14.02 4.75
C ILE A 122 -6.61 14.34 3.36
N GLY A 123 -6.86 15.55 2.84
CA GLY A 123 -6.31 15.99 1.55
C GLY A 123 -4.79 16.22 1.57
N TYR A 124 -4.19 16.38 2.76
CA TYR A 124 -2.77 16.65 2.95
C TYR A 124 -2.05 15.52 3.70
N CYS A 125 -2.62 14.30 3.73
CA CYS A 125 -1.99 13.18 4.41
C CYS A 125 -0.65 12.74 3.79
N TRP A 126 0.21 12.10 4.58
CA TRP A 126 1.49 11.59 4.13
C TRP A 126 1.65 10.13 4.51
N LEU A 127 2.54 9.40 3.84
CA LEU A 127 2.84 8.02 4.22
C LEU A 127 3.48 7.95 5.60
N THR A 128 3.02 7.00 6.41
CA THR A 128 3.72 6.58 7.62
C THR A 128 4.84 5.59 7.27
N GLU A 129 5.67 5.17 8.23
CA GLU A 129 6.62 4.07 7.99
C GLU A 129 5.90 2.80 7.51
N ARG A 130 4.73 2.48 8.08
CA ARG A 130 3.91 1.34 7.62
C ARG A 130 3.41 1.53 6.19
N GLY A 131 3.00 2.75 5.83
CA GLY A 131 2.61 3.08 4.45
C GLY A 131 3.75 2.92 3.46
N GLU A 132 4.97 3.35 3.82
CA GLU A 132 6.17 3.18 3.00
C GLU A 132 6.56 1.70 2.86
N MET A 133 6.45 0.91 3.93
CA MET A 133 6.65 -0.54 3.88
C MET A 133 5.63 -1.19 2.94
N PHE A 134 4.34 -0.86 3.08
CA PHE A 134 3.30 -1.44 2.24
C PHE A 134 3.47 -1.06 0.78
N LEU A 135 3.74 0.22 0.47
CA LEU A 135 4.00 0.68 -0.89
C LEU A 135 5.19 -0.06 -1.52
N THR A 136 6.26 -0.30 -0.75
CA THR A 136 7.42 -1.08 -1.21
C THR A 136 7.01 -2.50 -1.63
N VAL A 137 6.16 -3.17 -0.85
CA VAL A 137 5.63 -4.51 -1.19
C VAL A 137 4.77 -4.45 -2.45
N LEU A 138 3.86 -3.48 -2.55
CA LEU A 138 2.98 -3.31 -3.71
C LEU A 138 3.76 -3.04 -4.99
N ASP A 139 4.86 -2.29 -4.94
CA ASP A 139 5.71 -2.05 -6.10
C ASP A 139 6.43 -3.32 -6.58
N ALA A 140 6.97 -4.11 -5.65
CA ALA A 140 7.56 -5.40 -5.98
C ALA A 140 6.54 -6.37 -6.60
N TRP A 141 5.33 -6.44 -6.03
CA TRP A 141 4.22 -7.23 -6.56
C TRP A 141 3.78 -6.76 -7.96
N SER A 142 3.62 -5.45 -8.17
CA SER A 142 3.22 -4.88 -9.47
C SER A 142 4.27 -5.16 -10.54
N GLN A 143 5.57 -5.12 -10.18
CA GLN A 143 6.65 -5.49 -11.09
C GLN A 143 6.61 -6.98 -11.43
N HIS A 144 6.49 -7.85 -10.42
CA HIS A 144 6.42 -9.30 -10.60
C HIS A 144 5.26 -9.72 -11.53
N ASN A 145 4.10 -9.09 -11.39
CA ASN A 145 2.93 -9.39 -12.23
C ASN A 145 3.02 -8.83 -13.66
N LYS A 146 3.91 -7.87 -13.94
CA LYS A 146 4.14 -7.37 -15.30
C LYS A 146 5.15 -8.22 -16.07
N GLU A 147 6.00 -8.95 -15.35
CA GLU A 147 7.06 -9.80 -15.92
C GLU A 147 6.57 -11.25 -16.19
N ASN A 148 5.39 -11.62 -15.68
CA ASN A 148 4.73 -12.92 -15.83
C ASN A 148 3.40 -12.81 -16.58
#